data_AF-A0A7S1U8D4-F1
#
_entry.id   AF-A0A7S1U8D4-F1
#
_cell.length_a   1.000
_cell.length_b   1.000
_cell.length_c   1.000
_cell.angle_alpha   90.00
_cell.angle_beta   90.00
_cell.angle_gamma   90.00
#
_symmetry.space_group_name_H-M   'P 1'
#
loop_
_entity.id
_entity.type
_entity.pdbx_description
1 polymer ?
#
loop_
_entity_poly.entity_id
_entity_poly.type
_entity_poly.pdbx_seq_one_letter_code
_entity_poly.pdbx_strand_id
1 'polypeptide(L)'
;GEAAGAALEPAPAATVALALLHLRSGSAYVAASLAPPANLSELTEARPDLLGLRVTARALVLWDDVRPDPDWVAAQVPRELEALYQDLPRQQRILMGREEKAERDEWPPAGPFKARAAG
;
A
#
# COMPACT_ATOMS: atom_id res chain seq x y z
N GLY A 1 28.34 9.25 -16.23
CA GLY A 1 27.10 10.04 -16.44
C GLY A 1 26.01 9.39 -15.63
N GLU A 2 26.12 9.53 -14.31
CA GLU A 2 25.50 8.67 -13.31
C GLU A 2 24.44 9.48 -12.55
N ALA A 3 23.28 9.63 -13.17
CA ALA A 3 22.15 10.39 -12.63
C ALA A 3 20.81 9.72 -12.95
N ALA A 4 20.80 8.39 -13.00
CA ALA A 4 19.60 7.57 -13.13
C ALA A 4 19.53 6.64 -11.91
N GLY A 5 18.95 7.12 -10.81
CA GLY A 5 18.82 6.30 -9.60
C GLY A 5 18.24 7.01 -8.38
N ALA A 6 18.33 8.34 -8.30
CA ALA A 6 17.62 9.09 -7.27
C ALA A 6 16.20 9.41 -7.77
N ALA A 7 15.29 8.44 -7.72
CA ALA A 7 13.87 8.76 -7.71
C ALA A 7 13.64 9.61 -6.45
N LEU A 8 13.60 10.93 -6.62
CA LEU A 8 13.34 11.87 -5.53
C LEU A 8 12.01 11.45 -4.91
N GLU A 9 12.08 10.87 -3.71
CA GLU A 9 10.89 10.57 -2.92
C GLU A 9 10.03 11.83 -2.87
N PRO A 10 8.81 11.82 -3.44
CA PRO A 10 7.96 12.99 -3.45
C PRO A 10 7.68 13.34 -2.00
N ALA A 11 7.94 14.60 -1.64
CA ALA A 11 7.68 15.08 -0.29
C ALA A 11 6.25 14.69 0.14
N PRO A 12 6.01 14.37 1.42
CA PRO A 12 4.70 13.91 1.90
C PRO A 12 3.56 14.86 1.48
N ALA A 13 3.81 16.17 1.53
CA ALA A 13 2.86 17.18 1.07
C ALA A 13 2.54 17.07 -0.44
N ALA A 14 3.54 16.79 -1.28
CA ALA A 14 3.35 16.61 -2.72
C ALA A 14 2.56 15.33 -3.02
N THR A 15 2.81 14.25 -2.28
CA THR A 15 2.07 12.99 -2.37
C THR A 15 0.58 13.20 -2.07
N VAL A 16 0.26 13.91 -0.99
CA VAL A 16 -1.12 14.25 -0.63
C VAL A 16 -1.76 15.15 -1.68
N ALA A 17 -1.06 16.22 -2.11
CA ALA A 17 -1.58 17.13 -3.12
C ALA A 17 -1.90 16.41 -4.44
N LEU A 18 -1.00 15.53 -4.92
CA LEU A 18 -1.22 14.72 -6.12
C LEU A 18 -2.45 13.82 -5.99
N ALA A 19 -2.61 13.13 -4.86
CA ALA A 19 -3.77 12.28 -4.61
C ALA A 19 -5.08 13.06 -4.62
N LEU A 20 -5.10 14.25 -4.01
CA LEU A 20 -6.30 15.08 -3.95
C LEU A 20 -6.63 15.71 -5.31
N LEU A 21 -5.61 16.14 -6.07
CA LEU A 21 -5.80 16.66 -7.44
C LEU A 21 -6.35 15.60 -8.40
N HIS A 22 -5.97 14.34 -8.19
CA HIS A 22 -6.38 13.20 -9.02
C HIS A 22 -7.37 12.26 -8.33
N LEU A 23 -8.10 12.76 -7.32
CA LEU A 23 -9.02 11.97 -6.52
C LEU A 23 -10.06 11.29 -7.42
N ARG A 24 -10.15 9.95 -7.34
CA ARG A 24 -11.06 9.12 -8.14
C ARG A 24 -10.96 9.37 -9.66
N SER A 25 -9.80 9.83 -10.14
CA SER A 25 -9.61 10.07 -11.57
C SER A 25 -9.34 8.79 -12.36
N GLY A 26 -8.92 7.70 -11.71
CA GLY A 26 -8.48 6.48 -12.39
C GLY A 26 -7.20 6.65 -13.21
N SER A 27 -6.43 7.73 -12.99
CA SER A 27 -5.23 8.01 -13.77
C SER A 27 -4.11 7.02 -13.47
N ALA A 28 -3.89 6.08 -14.39
CA ALA A 28 -2.82 5.09 -14.31
C ALA A 28 -1.42 5.73 -14.22
N TYR A 29 -1.22 6.86 -14.88
CA TYR A 29 0.06 7.58 -14.85
C TYR A 29 0.37 8.11 -13.45
N VAL A 30 -0.59 8.79 -12.81
CA VAL A 30 -0.41 9.31 -11.44
C VAL A 30 -0.31 8.14 -10.45
N ALA A 31 -1.14 7.12 -10.61
CA ALA A 31 -1.09 5.93 -9.77
C ALA A 31 0.26 5.19 -9.85
N ALA A 32 0.89 5.14 -11.03
CA ALA A 32 2.24 4.57 -11.19
C ALA A 32 3.31 5.40 -10.48
N SER A 33 3.21 6.74 -10.52
CA SER A 33 4.13 7.61 -9.79
C SER A 33 4.02 7.52 -8.26
N LEU A 34 2.85 7.08 -7.77
CA LEU A 34 2.55 6.87 -6.35
C LEU A 34 2.77 5.41 -5.90
N ALA A 35 3.17 4.52 -6.81
CA ALA A 35 3.44 3.14 -6.46
C ALA A 35 4.64 3.06 -5.50
N PRO A 36 4.61 2.15 -4.50
CA PRO A 36 5.80 1.90 -3.69
C PRO A 36 6.93 1.38 -4.59
N PRO A 37 8.20 1.67 -4.24
CA PRO A 37 9.34 1.17 -4.98
C PRO A 37 9.37 -0.37 -4.94
N ALA A 38 9.74 -0.98 -6.06
CA ALA A 38 9.83 -2.45 -6.18
C ALA A 38 11.18 -3.00 -5.69
N ASN A 39 12.19 -2.14 -5.53
CA ASN A 39 13.54 -2.56 -5.19
C ASN A 39 13.73 -2.63 -3.67
N LEU A 40 14.24 -3.75 -3.15
CA LEU A 40 14.45 -3.95 -1.71
C LEU A 40 15.39 -2.89 -1.10
N SER A 41 16.41 -2.44 -1.85
CA SER A 41 17.31 -1.37 -1.41
C SER A 41 16.57 -0.06 -1.17
N GLU A 42 15.71 0.35 -2.11
CA GLU A 42 14.90 1.57 -1.97
C GLU A 42 13.86 1.43 -0.85
N LEU A 43 13.26 0.24 -0.69
CA LEU A 43 12.31 -0.04 0.39
C LEU A 43 12.96 0.01 1.78
N THR A 44 14.23 -0.39 1.90
CA THR A 44 14.97 -0.38 3.18
C THR A 44 15.40 1.04 3.57
N GLU A 45 15.67 1.89 2.57
CA GLU A 45 16.01 3.30 2.78
C GLU A 45 14.78 4.19 3.01
N ALA A 46 13.61 3.77 2.50
CA ALA A 46 12.37 4.52 2.63
C ALA A 46 11.80 4.48 4.06
N ARG A 47 11.18 5.60 4.48
CA ARG A 47 10.45 5.65 5.74
C ARG A 47 9.13 4.87 5.63
N PRO A 48 8.82 3.94 6.55
CA PRO A 48 7.63 3.09 6.44
C PRO A 48 6.33 3.89 6.45
N ASP A 49 6.27 4.98 7.21
CA ASP A 49 5.10 5.87 7.27
C ASP A 49 4.79 6.50 5.90
N LEU A 50 5.84 6.87 5.14
CA LEU A 50 5.71 7.50 3.83
C LEU A 50 5.34 6.50 2.75
N LEU A 51 5.75 5.24 2.89
CA LEU A 51 5.29 4.14 2.03
C LEU A 51 3.79 3.92 2.21
N GLY A 52 3.30 3.88 3.45
CA GLY A 52 1.86 3.78 3.74
C GLY A 52 1.06 4.95 3.16
N LEU A 53 1.62 6.17 3.25
CA LEU A 53 1.01 7.36 2.63
C LEU A 53 0.90 7.22 1.11
N ARG A 54 1.94 6.72 0.44
CA ARG A 54 1.95 6.49 -1.02
C ARG A 54 0.91 5.45 -1.45
N VAL A 55 0.82 4.34 -0.72
CA VAL A 55 -0.21 3.32 -0.95
C VAL A 55 -1.61 3.93 -0.81
N THR A 56 -1.83 4.71 0.24
CA THR A 56 -3.12 5.39 0.47
C THR A 56 -3.43 6.41 -0.64
N ALA A 57 -2.45 7.22 -1.02
CA ALA A 57 -2.55 8.18 -2.11
C ALA A 57 -2.91 7.50 -3.43
N ARG A 58 -2.28 6.37 -3.75
CA ARG A 58 -2.60 5.56 -4.93
C ARG A 58 -4.02 5.00 -4.88
N ALA A 59 -4.48 4.52 -3.72
CA ALA A 59 -5.85 4.05 -3.54
C ALA A 59 -6.89 5.17 -3.72
N LEU A 60 -6.57 6.41 -3.32
CA LEU A 60 -7.44 7.57 -3.59
C LEU A 60 -7.54 7.91 -5.08
N VAL A 61 -6.46 7.75 -5.84
CA VAL A 61 -6.46 7.96 -7.29
C VAL A 61 -7.23 6.84 -8.01
N LEU A 62 -7.00 5.59 -7.63
CA LEU A 62 -7.65 4.38 -8.15
C LEU A 62 -8.84 3.96 -7.28
N TRP A 63 -9.66 4.93 -6.85
CA TRP A 63 -10.70 4.70 -5.85
C TRP A 63 -11.72 3.62 -6.25
N ASP A 64 -12.05 3.52 -7.54
CA ASP A 64 -13.02 2.54 -8.02
C ASP A 64 -12.50 1.09 -7.98
N ASP A 65 -11.18 0.88 -7.85
CA ASP A 65 -10.54 -0.44 -7.74
C ASP A 65 -10.36 -0.91 -6.28
N VAL A 66 -10.69 -0.06 -5.30
CA VAL A 66 -10.55 -0.37 -3.88
C VAL A 66 -11.61 -1.39 -3.47
N ARG A 67 -11.18 -2.48 -2.83
CA ARG A 67 -12.08 -3.53 -2.34
C ARG A 67 -12.02 -3.68 -0.82
N PRO A 68 -13.16 -3.88 -0.15
CA PRO A 68 -13.22 -4.08 1.29
C PRO A 68 -12.90 -5.53 1.67
N ASP A 69 -11.78 -6.06 1.15
CA ASP A 69 -11.35 -7.44 1.38
C ASP A 69 -9.88 -7.48 1.83
N PRO A 70 -9.52 -8.41 2.73
CA PRO A 70 -8.16 -8.49 3.28
C PRO A 70 -7.11 -8.84 2.21
N ASP A 71 -7.50 -9.57 1.16
CA ASP A 71 -6.58 -9.94 0.08
C ASP A 71 -6.17 -8.71 -0.75
N TRP A 72 -7.08 -7.74 -0.94
CA TRP A 72 -6.77 -6.46 -1.58
C TRP A 72 -5.79 -5.63 -0.75
N VAL A 73 -5.97 -5.61 0.58
CA VAL A 73 -5.06 -4.91 1.50
C VAL A 73 -3.68 -5.56 1.46
N ALA A 74 -3.63 -6.89 1.55
CA ALA A 74 -2.39 -7.66 1.45
C ALA A 74 -1.68 -7.43 0.10
N ALA A 75 -2.43 -7.32 -0.99
CA ALA A 75 -1.91 -7.04 -2.33
C ALA A 75 -1.28 -5.64 -2.50
N GLN A 76 -1.50 -4.71 -1.56
CA GLN A 76 -0.81 -3.41 -1.59
C GLN A 76 0.64 -3.49 -1.09
N VAL A 77 1.02 -4.58 -0.42
CA VAL A 77 2.38 -4.78 0.07
C VAL A 77 3.29 -5.27 -1.08
N PRO A 78 4.46 -4.64 -1.30
CA PRO A 78 5.45 -5.13 -2.26
C PRO A 78 5.85 -6.58 -2.00
N ARG A 79 5.98 -7.38 -3.06
CA ARG A 79 6.28 -8.81 -2.97
C ARG A 79 7.65 -9.08 -2.35
N GLU A 80 8.58 -8.17 -2.53
CA GLU A 80 9.93 -8.24 -2.00
C GLU A 80 9.93 -8.17 -0.47
N LEU A 81 9.05 -7.36 0.12
CA LEU A 81 8.83 -7.32 1.57
C LEU A 81 8.13 -8.57 2.07
N GLU A 82 7.16 -9.08 1.30
CA GLU A 82 6.47 -10.32 1.65
C GLU A 82 7.46 -11.50 1.68
N ALA A 83 8.30 -11.63 0.65
CA ALA A 83 9.33 -12.67 0.57
C ALA A 83 10.31 -12.59 1.75
N LEU A 84 10.82 -11.39 2.05
CA LEU A 84 11.69 -11.16 3.21
C LEU A 84 11.03 -11.63 4.51
N TYR A 85 9.75 -11.31 4.70
CA TYR A 85 9.00 -11.72 5.88
C TYR A 85 8.75 -13.24 5.96
N GLN A 86 8.56 -13.91 4.82
CA GLN A 86 8.41 -15.38 4.79
C GLN A 86 9.71 -16.07 5.21
N ASP A 87 10.85 -15.52 4.80
CA ASP A 87 12.18 -16.07 5.06
C ASP A 87 12.66 -15.84 6.50
N LEU A 88 11.95 -15.03 7.30
CA LEU A 88 12.30 -14.80 8.69
C LEU A 88 12.22 -16.11 9.52
N PRO A 89 13.18 -16.33 10.45
CA PRO A 89 13.12 -17.42 11.41
C PRO A 89 11.78 -17.45 12.14
N ARG A 90 11.23 -18.64 12.34
CA ARG A 90 9.90 -18.85 12.95
C ARG A 90 9.69 -18.07 14.26
N GLN A 91 10.73 -17.94 15.09
CA GLN A 91 10.67 -17.21 16.37
C GLN A 91 10.43 -15.70 16.19
N GLN A 92 11.00 -15.11 15.13
CA GLN A 92 10.81 -13.69 14.83
C GLN A 92 9.43 -13.42 14.24
N ARG A 93 8.85 -14.42 13.54
CA ARG A 93 7.47 -14.34 13.03
C ARG A 93 6.42 -14.35 14.14
N ILE A 94 6.64 -15.09 15.23
CA ILE A 94 5.75 -15.09 16.41
C ILE A 94 5.81 -13.74 17.13
N LEU A 95 7.01 -13.18 17.32
CA LEU A 95 7.22 -11.85 17.91
C LEU A 95 6.60 -10.73 17.06
N MET A 96 6.57 -10.89 15.74
CA MET A 96 5.98 -9.95 14.77
C MET A 96 4.50 -10.27 14.45
N GLY A 97 3.78 -10.99 15.32
CA GLY A 97 2.32 -11.13 15.27
C GLY A 97 1.76 -12.27 14.41
N ARG A 98 2.57 -13.15 13.83
CA ARG A 98 2.10 -14.22 12.93
C ARG A 98 1.55 -15.47 13.64
N GLU A 99 0.75 -15.29 14.68
CA GLU A 99 -0.19 -16.33 15.15
C GLU A 99 -1.64 -15.79 15.16
N GLU A 100 -1.96 -14.90 14.22
CA GLU A 100 -3.30 -14.34 13.99
C GLU A 100 -4.20 -15.26 13.13
N LYS A 101 -4.20 -16.58 13.39
CA LYS A 101 -5.17 -17.47 12.72
C LYS A 101 -6.54 -17.46 13.43
N ALA A 102 -6.58 -17.01 14.69
CA ALA A 102 -7.78 -16.96 15.53
C ALA A 102 -8.59 -15.66 15.38
N GLU A 103 -7.98 -14.54 14.96
CA GLU A 103 -8.64 -13.23 14.84
C GLU A 103 -9.21 -12.98 13.43
N ARG A 104 -8.77 -13.78 12.45
CA ARG A 104 -9.18 -13.74 11.04
C ARG A 104 -10.68 -14.00 10.83
N ASP A 105 -11.34 -14.60 11.82
CA ASP A 105 -12.78 -14.92 11.77
C ASP A 105 -13.65 -13.78 12.35
N GLU A 106 -13.05 -12.69 12.89
CA GLU A 106 -13.76 -11.63 13.63
C GLU A 106 -13.58 -10.21 13.03
N TRP A 107 -13.20 -10.11 11.75
CA TRP A 107 -13.20 -8.84 11.00
C TRP A 107 -14.65 -8.46 10.57
N PRO A 108 -15.09 -7.20 10.72
CA PRO A 108 -16.44 -6.89 11.24
C PRO A 108 -17.58 -7.27 10.28
N PRO A 109 -18.76 -7.67 10.81
CA PRO A 109 -19.94 -7.87 9.99
C PRO A 109 -20.35 -6.53 9.37
N ALA A 110 -20.30 -6.44 8.04
CA ALA A 110 -20.86 -5.40 7.17
C ALA A 110 -21.25 -4.08 7.88
N GLY A 111 -20.29 -3.17 8.06
CA GLY A 111 -20.56 -1.77 8.39
C GLY A 111 -21.36 -1.06 7.28
N PRO A 112 -21.88 0.16 7.52
CA PRO A 112 -22.90 0.81 6.69
C PRO A 112 -22.44 1.23 5.28
N PHE A 113 -21.22 0.93 4.87
CA PHE A 113 -20.66 1.25 3.55
C PHE A 113 -21.13 0.31 2.43
N LYS A 114 -22.34 -0.28 2.53
CA LYS A 114 -22.97 -0.92 1.38
C LYS A 114 -23.31 0.15 0.34
N ALA A 115 -22.51 0.16 -0.72
CA ALA A 115 -22.87 0.47 -2.10
C ALA A 115 -24.00 1.49 -2.30
N ARG A 116 -23.64 2.75 -2.54
CA ARG A 116 -24.45 3.63 -3.39
C ARG A 116 -23.80 3.70 -4.77
N ALA A 117 -23.89 2.59 -5.49
CA ALA A 117 -23.56 2.50 -6.90
C ALA A 117 -24.47 1.47 -7.56
N ALA A 118 -25.68 1.91 -7.91
CA ALA A 118 -26.45 1.45 -9.07
C ALA A 118 -27.58 2.46 -9.28
N GLY A 119 -27.68 2.99 -10.50
CA GLY A 119 -28.84 3.76 -10.95
C GLY A 119 -30.06 2.87 -11.18
#